data_AF-A0A965I9U6-F1
#
_entry.id   AF-A0A965I9U6-F1
#
_cell.length_a   1.000
_cell.length_b   1.000
_cell.length_c   1.000
_cell.angle_alpha   90.00
_cell.angle_beta   90.00
_cell.angle_gamma   90.00
#
_symmetry.space_group_name_H-M   'P 1'
#
loop_
_entity.id
_entity.type
_entity.pdbx_description
1 polymer ?
#
loop_
_entity_poly.entity_id
_entity_poly.type
_entity_poly.pdbx_seq_one_letter_code
_entity_poly.pdbx_strand_id
1 'polypeptide(L)'
;MCVILISVDKKTRPSLETLLACQASNRDGGGVAWLENGRPQYVKNVDAKFIHNILQTKKGQIVAHFRIATVGGVQPVLCHPFPISRNPSEGLSGSAKRVLFHNGTWGDWEKNLDKAIKSANIARPAGLFSDSRAGAVVASIKGLKAIHTFGGKFCVLSKKGAFMYNEGWVKHTDGVWYSNLHWNYRTKKYTPLSRKSWYSGYHDDIPWDDGVLPTCYKPKSYEYKKQPSLFDQACSLLKRTDDVEKKIGFKSDDDRLEAQYQASLRSKSAGRGGLKTTAETIGGF
;
A
#
# COMPACT_ATOMS: atom_id res chain seq x y z
N MET A 1 -12.25 1.91 -1.73
CA MET A 1 -10.97 1.53 -2.36
C MET A 1 -9.88 1.65 -1.31
N CYS A 2 -9.03 0.63 -1.15
CA CYS A 2 -7.97 0.58 -0.13
C CYS A 2 -7.00 1.77 -0.21
N VAL A 3 -6.07 1.87 0.73
CA VAL A 3 -4.96 2.85 0.64
C VAL A 3 -3.64 2.24 1.08
N ILE A 4 -2.63 2.35 0.21
CA ILE A 4 -1.20 2.18 0.52
C ILE A 4 -0.61 3.56 0.84
N LEU A 5 0.19 3.61 1.91
CA LEU A 5 1.01 4.73 2.35
C LEU A 5 2.48 4.33 2.31
N ILE A 6 3.36 5.16 1.77
CA ILE A 6 4.81 4.94 1.75
C ILE A 6 5.47 6.16 2.37
N SER A 7 6.03 5.96 3.56
CA SER A 7 6.78 6.97 4.28
C SER A 7 8.26 6.72 4.09
N VAL A 8 8.96 7.69 3.51
CA VAL A 8 10.35 7.50 3.05
C VAL A 8 11.38 7.63 4.18
N ASP A 9 11.07 8.42 5.22
CA ASP A 9 11.94 8.65 6.37
C ASP A 9 11.13 9.09 7.60
N LYS A 10 11.83 9.32 8.73
CA LYS A 10 11.19 9.77 9.98
C LYS A 10 10.61 11.19 9.91
N LYS A 11 11.07 12.05 8.98
CA LYS A 11 10.57 13.42 8.82
C LYS A 11 9.24 13.45 8.07
N THR A 12 8.96 12.39 7.32
CA THR A 12 7.79 12.25 6.44
C THR A 12 6.82 11.17 6.96
N ARG A 13 6.58 11.09 8.27
CA ARG A 13 5.58 10.17 8.84
C ARG A 13 4.18 10.80 8.84
N PRO A 14 3.13 10.06 8.46
CA PRO A 14 1.76 10.54 8.63
C PRO A 14 1.43 10.69 10.13
N SER A 15 0.60 11.66 10.47
CA SER A 15 0.09 11.82 11.83
C SER A 15 -0.84 10.65 12.22
N LEU A 16 -1.06 10.47 13.53
CA LEU A 16 -2.05 9.51 14.01
C LEU A 16 -3.45 9.82 13.46
N GLU A 17 -3.81 11.10 13.34
CA GLU A 17 -5.09 11.54 12.77
C GLU A 17 -5.25 11.06 11.33
N THR A 18 -4.22 11.23 10.49
CA THR A 18 -4.22 10.74 9.11
C THR A 18 -4.41 9.23 9.05
N LEU A 19 -3.72 8.47 9.91
CA LEU A 19 -3.84 7.01 9.97
C LEU A 19 -5.25 6.57 10.43
N LEU A 20 -5.83 7.26 11.41
CA LEU A 20 -7.20 7.02 11.86
C LEU A 20 -8.21 7.31 10.74
N ALA A 21 -8.02 8.38 9.95
CA ALA A 21 -8.86 8.68 8.79
C ALA A 21 -8.75 7.60 7.70
N CYS A 22 -7.54 7.10 7.45
CA CYS A 22 -7.29 5.98 6.54
C CYS A 22 -8.03 4.71 6.98
N GLN A 23 -7.92 4.33 8.26
CA GLN A 23 -8.62 3.18 8.84
C GLN A 23 -10.14 3.37 8.83
N ALA A 24 -10.64 4.55 9.19
CA ALA A 24 -12.08 4.83 9.21
C ALA A 24 -12.73 4.66 7.83
N SER A 25 -11.98 4.88 6.76
CA SER A 25 -12.39 4.69 5.38
C SER A 25 -12.15 3.26 4.85
N ASN A 26 -11.28 2.49 5.52
CA ASN A 26 -10.81 1.16 5.09
C ASN A 26 -10.68 0.26 6.34
N ARG A 27 -11.82 -0.30 6.78
CA ARG A 27 -12.00 -0.86 8.13
C ARG A 27 -11.64 -2.35 8.25
N ASP A 28 -11.33 -3.03 7.17
CA ASP A 28 -11.19 -4.49 7.11
C ASP A 28 -9.75 -4.97 7.42
N GLY A 29 -9.03 -4.18 8.22
CA GLY A 29 -7.69 -4.47 8.72
C GLY A 29 -6.57 -3.65 8.07
N GLY A 30 -5.55 -3.33 8.87
CA GLY A 30 -4.32 -2.70 8.42
C GLY A 30 -3.15 -3.67 8.35
N GLY A 31 -2.08 -3.26 7.69
CA GLY A 31 -0.80 -3.95 7.73
C GLY A 31 0.35 -3.00 7.44
N VAL A 32 1.53 -3.36 7.91
CA VAL A 32 2.73 -2.52 7.85
C VAL A 32 3.96 -3.37 7.62
N ALA A 33 4.92 -2.82 6.87
CA ALA A 33 6.24 -3.38 6.71
C ALA A 33 7.33 -2.30 6.81
N TRP A 34 8.47 -2.69 7.37
CA TRP A 34 9.65 -1.84 7.52
C TRP A 34 10.91 -2.67 7.24
N LEU A 35 12.04 -1.99 7.02
CA LEU A 35 13.34 -2.67 6.90
C LEU A 35 14.01 -2.81 8.25
N GLU A 36 14.44 -4.03 8.57
CA GLU A 36 15.26 -4.36 9.73
C GLU A 36 16.35 -5.32 9.28
N ASN A 37 17.61 -5.01 9.57
CA ASN A 37 18.77 -5.82 9.16
C ASN A 37 18.79 -6.15 7.64
N GLY A 38 18.38 -5.18 6.80
CA GLY A 38 18.35 -5.34 5.35
C GLY A 38 17.22 -6.22 4.82
N ARG A 39 16.25 -6.61 5.66
CA ARG A 39 15.09 -7.42 5.26
C ARG A 39 13.77 -6.77 5.65
N PRO A 40 12.77 -6.80 4.76
CA PRO A 40 11.39 -6.49 5.11
C PRO A 40 10.87 -7.36 6.26
N GLN A 41 10.51 -6.72 7.37
CA GLN A 41 9.67 -7.27 8.43
C GLN A 41 8.24 -6.77 8.21
N TYR A 42 7.25 -7.59 8.52
CA TYR A 42 5.85 -7.20 8.35
C TYR A 42 4.94 -7.72 9.47
N VAL A 43 3.85 -7.00 9.69
CA VAL A 43 2.72 -7.40 10.53
C VAL A 43 1.41 -7.02 9.82
N LYS A 44 0.41 -7.89 9.93
CA LYS A 44 -0.91 -7.80 9.28
C LYS A 44 -2.02 -7.77 10.32
N ASN A 45 -3.20 -7.38 9.89
CA ASN A 45 -4.42 -7.31 10.70
C ASN A 45 -4.23 -6.47 11.97
N VAL A 46 -3.60 -5.29 11.80
CA VAL A 46 -3.33 -4.33 12.87
C VAL A 46 -4.11 -3.04 12.65
N ASP A 47 -4.24 -2.23 13.69
CA ASP A 47 -4.92 -0.95 13.64
C ASP A 47 -3.96 0.23 13.38
N ALA A 48 -4.54 1.43 13.20
CA ALA A 48 -3.83 2.68 12.98
C ALA A 48 -2.89 3.05 14.14
N LYS A 49 -3.24 2.70 15.39
CA LYS A 49 -2.40 3.00 16.56
C LYS A 49 -1.15 2.14 16.55
N PHE A 50 -1.27 0.86 16.23
CA PHE A 50 -0.13 -0.04 16.06
C PHE A 50 0.78 0.45 14.92
N ILE A 51 0.20 0.78 13.76
CA ILE A 51 0.96 1.31 12.61
C ILE A 51 1.68 2.61 12.99
N HIS A 52 1.00 3.51 13.73
CA HIS A 52 1.61 4.73 14.25
C HIS A 52 2.81 4.43 15.14
N ASN A 53 2.69 3.48 16.09
CA ASN A 53 3.81 3.09 16.95
C ASN A 53 5.02 2.57 16.15
N ILE A 54 4.78 1.77 15.11
CA ILE A 54 5.84 1.32 14.20
C ILE A 54 6.49 2.51 13.47
N LEU A 55 5.70 3.47 12.98
CA LEU A 55 6.21 4.67 12.30
C LEU A 55 7.11 5.54 13.19
N GLN A 56 6.81 5.63 14.49
CA GLN A 56 7.61 6.38 15.46
C GLN A 56 8.90 5.65 15.86
N THR A 57 8.81 4.34 16.06
CA THR A 57 9.92 3.53 16.59
C THR A 57 10.93 3.15 15.50
N LYS A 58 10.47 2.71 14.32
CA LYS A 58 11.33 2.18 13.26
C LYS A 58 11.91 3.28 12.36
N LYS A 59 13.14 3.05 11.89
CA LYS A 59 13.89 3.95 11.00
C LYS A 59 13.64 3.59 9.52
N GLY A 60 13.96 4.51 8.62
CA GLY A 60 13.96 4.26 7.17
C GLY A 60 12.56 4.18 6.55
N GLN A 61 12.46 3.49 5.42
CA GLN A 61 11.22 3.40 4.66
C GLN A 61 10.23 2.44 5.34
N ILE A 62 8.98 2.88 5.45
CA ILE A 62 7.88 2.12 6.02
C ILE A 62 6.71 2.19 5.05
N VAL A 63 6.13 1.04 4.74
CA VAL A 63 4.95 0.91 3.89
C VAL A 63 3.81 0.40 4.73
N ALA A 64 2.69 1.10 4.72
CA ALA A 64 1.46 0.70 5.41
C ALA A 64 0.31 0.57 4.41
N HIS A 65 -0.68 -0.22 4.77
CA HIS A 65 -1.88 -0.42 3.98
C HIS A 65 -3.09 -0.57 4.89
N PHE A 66 -4.19 0.09 4.52
CA PHE A 66 -5.50 -0.15 5.12
C PHE A 66 -6.45 -0.74 4.09
N ARG A 67 -7.07 -1.86 4.44
CA ARG A 67 -7.88 -2.70 3.56
C ARG A 67 -9.36 -2.36 3.67
N ILE A 68 -10.02 -2.38 2.51
CA ILE A 68 -11.46 -2.60 2.40
C ILE A 68 -11.67 -3.84 1.53
N ALA A 69 -12.30 -4.86 2.09
CA ALA A 69 -12.41 -6.17 1.48
C ALA A 69 -13.42 -6.13 0.33
N THR A 70 -12.92 -6.10 -0.90
CA THR A 70 -13.73 -6.28 -2.12
C THR A 70 -13.59 -7.69 -2.68
N VAL A 71 -12.42 -8.31 -2.53
CA VAL A 71 -12.10 -9.68 -2.99
C VAL A 71 -11.63 -10.54 -1.81
N GLY A 72 -12.16 -11.76 -1.70
CA GLY A 72 -11.75 -12.77 -0.70
C GLY A 72 -12.34 -12.60 0.71
N GLY A 73 -13.26 -11.65 0.91
CA GLY A 73 -13.92 -11.41 2.19
C GLY A 73 -13.02 -10.82 3.30
N VAL A 74 -13.59 -10.53 4.46
CA VAL A 74 -12.88 -9.95 5.62
C VAL A 74 -12.12 -11.04 6.37
N GLN A 75 -10.91 -11.33 5.87
CA GLN A 75 -10.01 -12.35 6.42
C GLN A 75 -8.67 -11.73 6.82
N PRO A 76 -8.21 -11.88 8.09
CA PRO A 76 -6.93 -11.34 8.57
C PRO A 76 -5.72 -11.74 7.72
N VAL A 77 -5.68 -12.99 7.27
CA VAL A 77 -4.58 -13.54 6.46
C VAL A 77 -4.48 -12.90 5.07
N LEU A 78 -5.57 -12.29 4.59
CA LEU A 78 -5.64 -11.59 3.31
C LEU A 78 -5.34 -10.09 3.42
N CYS A 79 -5.02 -9.58 4.62
CA CYS A 79 -4.46 -8.24 4.77
C CYS A 79 -3.04 -8.19 4.16
N HIS A 80 -2.73 -7.06 3.52
CA HIS A 80 -1.38 -6.80 3.03
C HIS A 80 -0.39 -6.62 4.17
N PRO A 81 0.91 -6.84 3.93
CA PRO A 81 1.49 -7.26 2.66
C PRO A 81 1.51 -8.78 2.43
N PHE A 82 1.88 -9.21 1.23
CA PHE A 82 2.17 -10.61 0.93
C PHE A 82 3.66 -10.80 0.63
N PRO A 83 4.35 -11.77 1.26
CA PRO A 83 5.69 -12.17 0.82
C PRO A 83 5.70 -12.56 -0.65
N ILE A 84 6.63 -12.02 -1.44
CA ILE A 84 6.83 -12.46 -2.82
C ILE A 84 7.60 -13.78 -2.79
N SER A 85 6.88 -14.89 -2.87
CA SER A 85 7.43 -16.24 -2.92
C SER A 85 6.50 -17.18 -3.69
N ARG A 86 7.02 -18.36 -4.06
CA ARG A 86 6.20 -19.40 -4.70
C ARG A 86 5.12 -19.95 -3.76
N ASN A 87 5.29 -19.79 -2.45
CA ASN A 87 4.33 -20.17 -1.43
C ASN A 87 4.22 -19.05 -0.38
N PRO A 88 3.44 -17.98 -0.64
CA PRO A 88 3.34 -16.84 0.26
C PRO A 88 2.68 -17.26 1.58
N SER A 89 3.36 -16.96 2.68
CA SER A 89 2.85 -17.23 4.03
C SER A 89 1.53 -16.51 4.28
N GLU A 90 0.60 -17.23 4.93
CA GLU A 90 -0.65 -16.69 5.50
C GLU A 90 -0.43 -16.15 6.93
N GLY A 91 0.81 -16.24 7.45
CA GLY A 91 1.17 -15.70 8.75
C GLY A 91 0.88 -14.21 8.88
N LEU A 92 0.40 -13.82 10.07
CA LEU A 92 0.11 -12.42 10.39
C LEU A 92 1.36 -11.58 10.62
N SER A 93 2.53 -12.21 10.74
CA SER A 93 3.81 -11.52 10.85
C SER A 93 4.94 -12.37 10.27
N GLY A 94 6.04 -11.71 9.90
CA GLY A 94 7.26 -12.42 9.51
C GLY A 94 8.28 -11.53 8.82
N SER A 95 9.29 -12.20 8.26
CA SER A 95 10.32 -11.60 7.42
C SER A 95 10.28 -12.19 6.01
N ALA A 96 10.63 -11.41 5.00
CA ALA A 96 10.75 -11.90 3.63
C ALA A 96 11.78 -11.09 2.84
N LYS A 97 12.32 -11.66 1.75
CA LYS A 97 13.22 -10.93 0.84
C LYS A 97 12.55 -9.70 0.24
N ARG A 98 11.27 -9.83 -0.09
CA ARG A 98 10.41 -8.80 -0.69
C ARG A 98 8.97 -9.03 -0.22
N VAL A 99 8.23 -7.95 0.01
CA VAL A 99 6.80 -8.00 0.33
C VAL A 99 6.02 -7.07 -0.60
N LEU A 100 4.80 -7.47 -0.97
CA LEU A 100 3.96 -6.82 -1.96
C LEU A 100 2.68 -6.26 -1.32
N PHE A 101 2.40 -5.00 -1.62
CA PHE A 101 1.18 -4.28 -1.32
C PHE A 101 0.43 -4.01 -2.63
N HIS A 102 -0.90 -4.02 -2.59
CA HIS A 102 -1.73 -3.80 -3.75
C HIS A 102 -2.98 -2.98 -3.38
N ASN A 103 -3.30 -2.00 -4.22
CA ASN A 103 -4.54 -1.24 -4.16
C ASN A 103 -5.22 -1.22 -5.53
N GLY A 104 -6.37 -1.86 -5.61
CA GLY A 104 -7.13 -1.99 -6.84
C GLY A 104 -7.74 -3.39 -6.94
N THR A 105 -8.09 -3.79 -8.15
CA THR A 105 -8.56 -5.14 -8.44
C THR A 105 -7.89 -5.59 -9.72
N TRP A 106 -7.34 -6.80 -9.71
CA TRP A 106 -6.79 -7.43 -10.90
C TRP A 106 -7.71 -8.57 -11.34
N GLY A 107 -8.59 -8.33 -12.32
CA GLY A 107 -9.69 -9.24 -12.67
C GLY A 107 -9.25 -10.65 -13.12
N ASP A 108 -8.23 -10.75 -13.98
CA ASP A 108 -7.79 -12.03 -14.55
C ASP A 108 -6.72 -12.75 -13.71
N TRP A 109 -6.68 -12.50 -12.40
CA TRP A 109 -5.61 -13.00 -11.53
C TRP A 109 -5.54 -14.54 -11.49
N GLU A 110 -6.69 -15.24 -11.51
CA GLU A 110 -6.73 -16.71 -11.46
C GLU A 110 -6.10 -17.34 -12.69
N LYS A 111 -6.50 -16.88 -13.87
CA LYS A 111 -5.96 -17.32 -15.16
C LYS A 111 -4.45 -17.09 -15.25
N ASN A 112 -3.98 -15.94 -14.76
CA ASN A 112 -2.55 -15.62 -14.76
C ASN A 112 -1.76 -16.44 -13.74
N LEU A 113 -2.33 -16.70 -12.56
CA LEU A 113 -1.77 -17.61 -11.57
C LEU A 113 -1.61 -19.02 -12.14
N ASP A 114 -2.69 -19.57 -12.72
CA ASP A 114 -2.69 -20.93 -13.28
C ASP A 114 -1.67 -21.07 -14.41
N LYS A 115 -1.56 -20.07 -15.30
CA LYS A 115 -0.50 -20.03 -16.33
C LYS A 115 0.89 -20.00 -15.71
N ALA A 116 1.10 -19.19 -14.67
CA ALA A 116 2.40 -19.06 -14.03
C ALA A 116 2.84 -20.38 -13.35
N ILE A 117 1.96 -21.00 -12.55
CA ILE A 117 2.28 -22.25 -11.83
C ILE A 117 2.51 -23.41 -12.80
N LYS A 118 1.70 -23.52 -13.87
CA LYS A 118 1.89 -24.52 -14.94
C LYS A 118 3.25 -24.34 -15.61
N SER A 119 3.59 -23.10 -15.99
CA SER A 119 4.88 -22.82 -16.64
C SER A 119 6.10 -23.04 -15.75
N ALA A 120 5.93 -23.03 -14.42
CA ALA A 120 6.99 -23.27 -13.46
C ALA A 120 7.00 -24.72 -12.94
N ASN A 121 6.07 -25.55 -13.39
CA ASN A 121 5.83 -26.91 -12.91
C ASN A 121 5.75 -26.99 -11.36
N ILE A 122 4.94 -26.11 -10.76
CA ILE A 122 4.69 -26.11 -9.31
C ILE A 122 3.21 -26.31 -9.00
N ALA A 123 2.92 -26.91 -7.84
CA ALA A 123 1.56 -26.99 -7.32
C ALA A 123 1.04 -25.59 -6.94
N ARG A 124 -0.28 -25.40 -7.03
CA ARG A 124 -0.93 -24.20 -6.50
C ARG A 124 -0.72 -24.15 -4.98
N PRO A 125 -0.25 -23.03 -4.42
CA PRO A 125 -0.12 -22.90 -2.97
C PRO A 125 -1.45 -23.11 -2.26
N ALA A 126 -1.40 -23.70 -1.07
CA ALA A 126 -2.58 -23.90 -0.24
C ALA A 126 -3.09 -22.57 0.39
N GLY A 127 -4.30 -22.61 0.92
CA GLY A 127 -4.89 -21.51 1.68
C GLY A 127 -5.71 -20.52 0.86
N LEU A 128 -6.10 -19.42 1.49
CA LEU A 128 -7.01 -18.43 0.89
C LEU A 128 -6.28 -17.55 -0.12
N PHE A 129 -6.95 -17.25 -1.23
CA PHE A 129 -6.41 -16.37 -2.26
C PHE A 129 -7.20 -15.08 -2.38
N SER A 130 -6.45 -14.00 -2.57
CA SER A 130 -6.89 -12.76 -3.20
C SER A 130 -6.05 -12.55 -4.45
N ASP A 131 -6.50 -11.64 -5.31
CA ASP A 131 -5.73 -11.15 -6.46
C ASP A 131 -4.31 -10.69 -6.09
N SER A 132 -4.16 -10.14 -4.88
CA SER A 132 -2.91 -9.65 -4.32
C SER A 132 -1.97 -10.78 -3.92
N ARG A 133 -2.48 -11.85 -3.28
CA ARG A 133 -1.69 -13.05 -2.96
C ARG A 133 -1.26 -13.75 -4.25
N ALA A 134 -2.15 -13.84 -5.23
CA ALA A 134 -1.82 -14.35 -6.55
C ALA A 134 -0.73 -13.51 -7.23
N GLY A 135 -0.83 -12.18 -7.17
CA GLY A 135 0.20 -11.28 -7.68
C GLY A 135 1.57 -11.53 -7.06
N ALA A 136 1.64 -11.84 -5.75
CA ALA A 136 2.89 -12.20 -5.09
C ALA A 136 3.48 -13.54 -5.61
N VAL A 137 2.64 -14.55 -5.85
CA VAL A 137 3.08 -15.83 -6.46
C VAL A 137 3.58 -15.59 -7.89
N VAL A 138 2.79 -14.92 -8.72
CA VAL A 138 3.12 -14.66 -10.13
C VAL A 138 4.41 -13.85 -10.23
N ALA A 139 4.57 -12.80 -9.43
CA ALA A 139 5.79 -12.00 -9.38
C ALA A 139 7.02 -12.80 -8.92
N SER A 140 6.85 -13.83 -8.09
CA SER A 140 7.95 -14.72 -7.69
C SER A 140 8.40 -15.66 -8.82
N ILE A 141 7.50 -15.99 -9.75
CA ILE A 141 7.76 -16.91 -10.87
C ILE A 141 8.24 -16.16 -12.10
N LYS A 142 7.56 -15.06 -12.44
CA LYS A 142 7.77 -14.27 -13.67
C LYS A 142 8.67 -13.04 -13.45
N GLY A 143 9.07 -12.78 -12.22
CA GLY A 143 9.83 -11.60 -11.83
C GLY A 143 8.96 -10.37 -11.60
N LEU A 144 9.55 -9.33 -11.00
CA LEU A 144 8.83 -8.12 -10.60
C LEU A 144 8.28 -7.32 -11.78
N LYS A 145 8.85 -7.47 -12.99
CA LYS A 145 8.36 -6.80 -14.19
C LYS A 145 6.92 -7.20 -14.56
N ALA A 146 6.50 -8.41 -14.19
CA ALA A 146 5.12 -8.85 -14.40
C ALA A 146 4.10 -7.97 -13.68
N ILE A 147 4.48 -7.27 -12.60
CA ILE A 147 3.58 -6.41 -11.83
C ILE A 147 2.99 -5.28 -12.69
N HIS A 148 3.72 -4.82 -13.72
CA HIS A 148 3.22 -3.79 -14.65
C HIS A 148 2.01 -4.23 -15.48
N THR A 149 1.73 -5.53 -15.57
CA THR A 149 0.57 -6.05 -16.30
C THR A 149 -0.63 -6.31 -15.39
N PHE A 150 -0.46 -6.15 -14.07
CA PHE A 150 -1.53 -6.38 -13.10
C PHE A 150 -2.40 -5.12 -12.99
N GLY A 151 -3.71 -5.32 -12.82
CA GLY A 151 -4.64 -4.21 -12.58
C GLY A 151 -4.45 -3.63 -11.17
N GLY A 152 -4.43 -2.29 -11.06
CA GLY A 152 -4.28 -1.59 -9.78
C GLY A 152 -2.88 -1.00 -9.56
N LYS A 153 -2.63 -0.49 -8.35
CA LYS A 153 -1.35 0.10 -7.94
C LYS A 153 -0.64 -0.84 -6.98
N PHE A 154 0.64 -1.08 -7.21
CA PHE A 154 1.41 -2.01 -6.40
C PHE A 154 2.62 -1.34 -5.77
N CYS A 155 2.96 -1.73 -4.54
CA CYS A 155 4.22 -1.36 -3.92
C CYS A 155 4.97 -2.61 -3.49
N VAL A 156 6.25 -2.68 -3.81
CA VAL A 156 7.15 -3.75 -3.33
C VAL A 156 8.18 -3.16 -2.40
N LEU A 157 8.23 -3.61 -1.15
CA LEU A 157 9.30 -3.30 -0.21
C LEU A 157 10.37 -4.40 -0.26
N SER A 158 11.63 -4.02 -0.41
CA SER A 158 12.79 -4.91 -0.45
C SER A 158 14.00 -4.28 0.26
N LYS A 159 15.13 -5.01 0.32
CA LYS A 159 16.41 -4.47 0.84
C LYS A 159 16.82 -3.12 0.22
N LYS A 160 16.41 -2.86 -1.03
CA LYS A 160 16.76 -1.64 -1.79
C LYS A 160 15.76 -0.50 -1.55
N GLY A 161 14.68 -0.77 -0.83
CA GLY A 161 13.61 0.18 -0.56
C GLY A 161 12.25 -0.21 -1.13
N ALA A 162 11.32 0.74 -1.07
CA ALA A 162 9.96 0.67 -1.58
C ALA A 162 9.91 1.12 -3.04
N PHE A 163 9.38 0.26 -3.91
CA PHE A 163 9.21 0.49 -5.34
C PHE A 163 7.71 0.60 -5.65
N MET A 164 7.32 1.70 -6.29
CA MET A 164 5.95 1.94 -6.74
C MET A 164 5.79 1.47 -8.19
N TYR A 165 4.77 0.67 -8.45
CA TYR A 165 4.42 0.17 -9.77
C TYR A 165 3.05 0.71 -10.17
N ASN A 166 2.90 0.93 -11.48
CA ASN A 166 1.76 1.56 -12.13
C ASN A 166 1.55 3.02 -11.70
N GLU A 167 0.78 3.77 -12.49
CA GLU A 167 0.70 5.23 -12.37
C GLU A 167 -0.33 5.70 -11.33
N GLY A 168 -0.35 7.01 -11.06
CA GLY A 168 -1.35 7.66 -10.21
C GLY A 168 -1.04 7.66 -8.71
N TRP A 169 0.22 7.51 -8.32
CA TRP A 169 0.69 7.75 -6.95
C TRP A 169 0.75 9.24 -6.67
N VAL A 170 0.37 9.66 -5.46
CA VAL A 170 0.30 11.06 -5.07
C VAL A 170 1.18 11.30 -3.86
N LYS A 171 2.09 12.27 -3.94
CA LYS A 171 2.82 12.77 -2.76
C LYS A 171 1.97 13.83 -2.08
N HIS A 172 1.60 13.59 -0.82
CA HIS A 172 0.77 14.51 -0.05
C HIS A 172 1.63 15.57 0.68
N THR A 173 1.00 16.56 1.28
CA THR A 173 1.66 17.69 1.96
C THR A 173 2.47 17.28 3.19
N ASP A 174 2.18 16.11 3.77
CA ASP A 174 2.97 15.47 4.84
C ASP A 174 4.25 14.77 4.33
N GLY A 175 4.50 14.81 3.02
CA GLY A 175 5.65 14.19 2.37
C GLY A 175 5.51 12.68 2.14
N VAL A 176 4.39 12.07 2.55
CA VAL A 176 4.08 10.64 2.36
C VAL A 176 3.51 10.41 0.95
N TRP A 177 3.86 9.28 0.35
CA TRP A 177 3.24 8.85 -0.91
C TRP A 177 2.02 7.99 -0.64
N TYR A 178 0.94 8.26 -1.38
CA TYR A 178 -0.33 7.56 -1.28
C TYR A 178 -0.74 6.97 -2.62
N SER A 179 -1.32 5.77 -2.58
CA SER A 179 -1.95 5.18 -3.76
C SER A 179 -3.26 5.87 -4.18
N ASN A 180 -3.93 6.58 -3.26
CA ASN A 180 -5.02 7.53 -3.51
C ASN A 180 -5.26 8.38 -2.25
N LEU A 181 -6.08 9.43 -2.38
CA LEU A 181 -6.46 10.32 -1.27
C LEU A 181 -7.96 10.20 -0.92
N HIS A 182 -8.62 9.07 -1.20
CA HIS A 182 -10.06 8.91 -0.96
C HIS A 182 -10.44 9.00 0.52
N TRP A 183 -9.50 8.70 1.42
CA TRP A 183 -9.64 8.87 2.87
C TRP A 183 -9.75 10.34 3.31
N ASN A 184 -9.27 11.29 2.48
CA ASN A 184 -9.19 12.72 2.79
C ASN A 184 -10.46 13.51 2.40
N TYR A 185 -11.45 12.89 1.74
CA TYR A 185 -12.69 13.60 1.35
C TYR A 185 -13.69 13.74 2.49
N ARG A 186 -13.60 12.90 3.54
CA ARG A 186 -14.52 12.97 4.70
C ARG A 186 -14.09 13.95 5.79
N THR A 187 -12.88 14.50 5.71
CA THR A 187 -12.33 15.47 6.68
C THR A 187 -12.51 16.92 6.25
N LYS A 188 -12.95 17.18 5.00
CA LYS A 188 -13.48 18.50 4.65
C LYS A 188 -14.79 18.69 5.42
N LYS A 189 -14.69 19.26 6.61
CA LYS A 189 -15.83 19.91 7.27
C LYS A 189 -16.47 20.79 6.20
N TYR A 190 -17.74 20.55 5.90
CA TYR A 190 -18.56 21.57 5.29
C TYR A 190 -18.39 22.79 6.19
N THR A 191 -17.66 23.81 5.75
CA THR A 191 -17.84 25.13 6.32
C THR A 191 -19.30 25.45 6.03
N PRO A 192 -20.16 25.67 7.05
CA PRO A 192 -21.47 26.21 6.77
C PRO A 192 -21.18 27.48 6.00
N LEU A 193 -21.62 27.56 4.75
CA LEU A 193 -21.56 28.80 3.99
C LEU A 193 -22.14 29.86 4.92
N SER A 194 -21.32 30.86 5.24
CA SER A 194 -21.74 32.01 6.03
C SER A 194 -23.07 32.47 5.45
N ARG A 195 -24.12 32.49 6.28
CA ARG A 195 -25.45 33.00 5.91
C ARG A 195 -25.30 34.45 5.46
N LYS A 196 -25.05 34.67 4.18
CA LYS A 196 -25.22 35.95 3.51
C LYS A 196 -26.10 35.70 2.30
N SER A 197 -27.38 36.00 2.52
CA SER A 197 -28.25 36.70 1.60
C SER A 197 -28.41 36.09 0.21
N TRP A 198 -29.36 35.18 0.09
CA TRP A 198 -30.20 35.06 -1.11
C TRP A 198 -31.65 34.88 -0.66
N TYR A 199 -32.25 35.99 -0.22
CA TYR A 199 -33.70 36.15 -0.24
C TYR A 199 -34.02 36.82 -1.57
N SER A 200 -34.62 36.08 -2.51
CA SER A 200 -35.49 36.64 -3.56
C SER A 200 -35.98 35.52 -4.48
N GLY A 201 -37.24 35.14 -4.26
CA GLY A 201 -38.13 34.65 -5.32
C GLY A 201 -38.06 33.17 -5.63
N TYR A 202 -38.95 32.40 -5.02
CA TYR A 202 -39.95 31.51 -5.66
C TYR A 202 -40.48 30.51 -4.60
N HIS A 203 -41.63 30.88 -4.02
CA HIS A 203 -42.85 30.06 -3.85
C HIS A 203 -42.80 28.70 -4.63
N ASP A 204 -43.15 27.52 -4.12
CA ASP A 204 -44.14 27.10 -3.11
C ASP A 204 -43.82 25.69 -2.53
N ASP A 205 -44.35 25.42 -1.33
CA ASP A 205 -44.78 24.14 -0.76
C ASP A 205 -43.83 22.92 -0.69
N ILE A 206 -42.99 22.90 0.35
CA ILE A 206 -42.68 21.66 1.08
C ILE A 206 -42.77 21.97 2.58
N PRO A 207 -43.66 21.32 3.36
CA PRO A 207 -43.64 21.43 4.80
C PRO A 207 -42.32 20.86 5.31
N TRP A 208 -41.43 21.73 5.76
CA TRP A 208 -40.32 21.35 6.63
C TRP A 208 -40.92 20.98 7.98
N ASP A 209 -41.11 19.68 8.20
CA ASP A 209 -41.39 19.14 9.54
C ASP A 209 -40.15 19.37 10.42
N ASP A 210 -40.28 20.37 11.27
CA ASP A 210 -39.35 20.82 12.27
C ASP A 210 -39.16 19.75 13.35
N GLY A 211 -38.09 18.95 13.20
CA GLY A 211 -37.45 18.38 14.39
C GLY A 211 -37.03 16.92 14.38
N VAL A 212 -36.48 16.36 13.29
CA VAL A 212 -35.69 15.12 13.39
C VAL A 212 -34.45 15.20 12.49
N LEU A 213 -33.32 15.68 13.05
CA LEU A 213 -32.01 15.25 12.55
C LEU A 213 -32.02 13.71 12.53
N PRO A 214 -31.57 13.02 11.47
CA PRO A 214 -31.42 11.57 11.50
C PRO A 214 -30.47 11.27 12.65
N THR A 215 -31.07 10.84 13.76
CA THR A 215 -30.36 10.47 14.97
C THR A 215 -29.30 9.47 14.55
N CYS A 216 -28.05 9.79 14.90
CA CYS A 216 -26.99 8.86 15.18
C CYS A 216 -27.32 7.43 14.73
N TYR A 217 -26.77 7.01 13.59
CA TYR A 217 -26.69 5.60 13.27
C TYR A 217 -25.94 4.93 14.43
N LYS A 218 -26.71 4.38 15.38
CA LYS A 218 -26.18 3.62 16.51
C LYS A 218 -25.34 2.52 15.85
N PRO A 219 -24.02 2.47 16.08
CA PRO A 219 -23.26 1.34 15.59
C PRO A 219 -23.94 0.10 16.16
N LYS A 220 -24.36 -0.83 15.29
CA LYS A 220 -24.64 -2.18 15.75
C LYS A 220 -23.41 -2.59 16.56
N SER A 221 -23.61 -2.82 17.85
CA SER A 221 -22.59 -3.30 18.76
C SER A 221 -22.20 -4.69 18.29
N TYR A 222 -21.29 -4.76 17.32
CA TYR A 222 -20.55 -5.98 17.07
C TYR A 222 -19.61 -6.13 18.25
N GLU A 223 -19.96 -7.06 19.11
CA GLU A 223 -19.15 -7.51 20.22
C GLU A 223 -17.83 -8.03 19.64
N TYR A 224 -16.82 -7.14 19.60
CA TYR A 224 -15.49 -7.48 19.18
C TYR A 224 -14.93 -8.43 20.24
N LYS A 225 -14.93 -9.73 19.95
CA LYS A 225 -14.20 -10.71 20.76
C LYS A 225 -12.73 -10.30 20.73
N LYS A 226 -12.33 -9.61 21.79
CA LYS A 226 -10.97 -9.17 22.08
C LYS A 226 -10.09 -10.42 22.17
N GLN A 227 -9.52 -10.84 21.05
CA GLN A 227 -8.52 -11.89 21.02
C GLN A 227 -7.30 -11.41 21.83
N PRO A 228 -6.64 -12.29 22.60
CA PRO A 228 -5.46 -11.93 23.39
C PRO A 228 -4.39 -11.23 22.55
N SER A 229 -3.61 -10.37 23.17
CA SER A 229 -2.61 -9.51 22.53
C SER A 229 -1.63 -10.29 21.65
N LEU A 230 -1.85 -10.25 20.33
CA LEU A 230 -0.87 -10.59 19.28
C LEU A 230 0.48 -9.86 19.48
N PHE A 231 0.49 -8.80 20.30
CA PHE A 231 1.66 -8.07 20.77
C PHE A 231 2.72 -9.00 21.39
N ASP A 232 2.33 -9.89 22.32
CA ASP A 232 3.29 -10.71 23.07
C ASP A 232 3.84 -11.88 22.24
N GLN A 233 3.01 -12.41 21.33
CA GLN A 233 3.41 -13.48 20.41
C GLN A 233 4.31 -12.97 19.28
N ALA A 234 4.06 -11.77 18.75
CA ALA A 234 4.92 -11.14 17.74
C ALA A 234 6.29 -10.77 18.31
N CYS A 235 6.35 -10.28 19.56
CA CYS A 235 7.60 -9.93 20.22
C CYS A 235 8.50 -11.15 20.53
N SER A 236 7.92 -12.33 20.77
CA SER A 236 8.72 -13.56 21.04
C SER A 236 9.25 -14.22 19.77
N LEU A 237 8.52 -14.16 18.65
CA LEU A 237 8.94 -14.71 17.36
C LEU A 237 10.09 -13.92 16.72
N LEU A 238 10.15 -12.60 16.94
CA LEU A 238 11.23 -11.73 16.44
C LEU A 238 12.60 -12.05 17.05
N LYS A 239 12.67 -12.70 18.23
CA LYS A 239 13.93 -13.08 18.88
C LYS A 239 14.54 -14.39 18.37
N ARG A 240 13.78 -15.23 17.66
CA ARG A 240 14.22 -16.58 17.23
C ARG A 240 14.80 -16.64 15.81
N THR A 241 14.54 -15.64 14.98
CA THR A 241 14.95 -15.65 13.56
C THR A 241 16.40 -15.24 13.32
N ASP A 242 17.05 -14.60 14.30
CA ASP A 242 18.44 -14.15 14.19
C ASP A 242 19.46 -15.32 14.21
N ASP A 243 19.08 -16.48 14.75
CA ASP A 243 19.98 -17.62 14.93
C ASP A 243 20.12 -18.52 13.69
N VAL A 244 19.15 -18.49 12.76
CA VAL A 244 19.10 -19.43 11.62
C VAL A 244 19.75 -18.84 10.36
N GLU A 245 19.74 -17.52 10.18
CA GLU A 245 20.16 -16.89 8.92
C GLU A 245 21.68 -16.72 8.75
N LYS A 246 22.47 -16.90 9.83
CA LYS A 246 23.94 -16.95 9.75
C LYS A 246 24.49 -18.18 9.00
N LYS A 247 23.67 -19.21 8.73
CA LYS A 247 24.17 -20.50 8.23
C LYS A 247 24.13 -20.72 6.71
N ILE A 248 23.44 -19.90 5.91
CA ILE A 248 23.22 -20.27 4.49
C ILE A 248 23.34 -19.05 3.56
N GLY A 249 24.55 -18.84 3.04
CA GLY A 249 24.86 -17.79 2.08
C GLY A 249 24.48 -18.18 0.65
N PHE A 250 23.63 -17.38 0.00
CA PHE A 250 23.37 -17.46 -1.44
C PHE A 250 23.40 -16.05 -2.05
N LYS A 251 24.19 -15.88 -3.12
CA LYS A 251 24.15 -14.74 -4.05
C LYS A 251 23.63 -15.25 -5.40
N SER A 252 22.79 -14.50 -6.10
CA SER A 252 22.44 -14.81 -7.49
C SER A 252 22.00 -13.56 -8.27
N ASP A 253 22.72 -13.30 -9.38
CA ASP A 253 22.40 -12.79 -10.72
C ASP A 253 21.27 -11.76 -11.00
N ASP A 254 20.26 -11.63 -10.15
CA ASP A 254 19.16 -10.66 -10.28
C ASP A 254 19.64 -9.20 -10.26
N ASP A 255 20.76 -8.94 -9.56
CA ASP A 255 21.29 -7.59 -9.37
C ASP A 255 21.87 -6.99 -10.66
N ARG A 256 22.29 -7.80 -11.65
CA ARG A 256 22.88 -7.34 -12.92
C ARG A 256 21.84 -6.86 -13.93
N LEU A 257 20.70 -7.56 -14.03
CA LEU A 257 19.63 -7.24 -14.98
C LEU A 257 18.80 -6.01 -14.54
N GLU A 258 18.64 -5.81 -13.22
CA GLU A 258 17.95 -4.64 -12.68
C GLU A 258 18.80 -3.36 -12.84
N ALA A 259 20.13 -3.46 -12.74
CA ALA A 259 21.03 -2.33 -12.98
C ALA A 259 20.95 -1.82 -14.43
N GLN A 260 20.84 -2.73 -15.41
CA GLN A 260 20.68 -2.38 -16.82
C GLN A 260 19.35 -1.69 -17.11
N TYR A 261 18.27 -2.08 -16.42
CA TYR A 261 16.96 -1.45 -16.58
C TYR A 261 16.94 -0.02 -16.00
N GLN A 262 17.51 0.20 -14.82
CA GLN A 262 17.59 1.53 -14.20
C GLN A 262 18.47 2.52 -15.00
N ALA A 263 19.52 2.03 -15.65
CA ALA A 263 20.32 2.83 -16.58
C ALA A 263 19.49 3.31 -17.78
N SER A 264 18.59 2.48 -18.30
CA SER A 264 17.73 2.83 -19.43
C SER A 264 16.64 3.86 -19.10
N LEU A 265 16.23 3.96 -17.84
CA LEU A 265 15.26 4.97 -17.38
C LEU A 265 15.91 6.35 -17.22
N ARG A 266 17.20 6.38 -16.80
CA ARG A 266 17.96 7.63 -16.64
C ARG A 266 18.33 8.28 -17.99
N SER A 267 18.62 7.48 -19.01
CA SER A 267 18.91 8.01 -20.35
C SER A 267 17.68 8.62 -21.03
N LYS A 268 16.48 8.10 -20.75
CA LYS A 268 15.21 8.65 -21.26
C LYS A 268 14.80 9.96 -20.60
N SER A 269 15.20 10.21 -19.34
CA SER A 269 14.97 11.50 -18.67
C SER A 269 15.94 12.61 -19.10
N ALA A 270 17.09 12.27 -19.69
CA ALA A 270 18.09 13.26 -20.11
C ALA A 270 17.81 13.87 -21.51
N GLY A 271 16.89 13.29 -22.29
CA GLY A 271 16.61 13.70 -23.68
C GLY A 271 15.56 14.79 -23.88
N ARG A 272 15.08 15.48 -22.83
CA ARG A 272 14.01 16.50 -22.92
C ARG A 272 14.42 17.92 -22.50
N GLY A 273 15.70 18.26 -22.52
CA GLY A 273 16.15 19.63 -22.27
C GLY A 273 17.31 20.03 -23.18
N GLY A 274 17.01 20.70 -24.30
CA GLY A 274 18.09 21.25 -25.13
C GLY A 274 17.75 21.65 -26.56
N LEU A 275 16.54 22.16 -26.86
CA LEU A 275 16.35 23.00 -28.05
C LEU A 275 16.57 24.46 -27.62
N LYS A 276 17.82 24.91 -27.70
CA LYS A 276 18.14 26.35 -27.66
C LYS A 276 18.13 26.87 -29.09
N THR A 277 17.26 27.83 -29.28
CA THR A 277 17.09 28.72 -30.43
C THR A 277 18.41 29.34 -30.87
N THR A 278 18.75 29.18 -32.14
CA THR A 278 19.76 29.99 -32.84
C THR A 278 19.04 31.12 -33.58
N ALA A 279 19.22 32.35 -33.12
CA ALA A 279 18.92 33.55 -33.89
C ALA A 279 19.99 34.61 -33.62
N GLU A 280 20.59 35.05 -34.72
CA GLU A 280 21.19 36.37 -34.97
C GLU A 280 22.46 36.77 -34.21
N THR A 281 23.58 36.83 -34.95
CA THR A 281 24.24 38.12 -35.24
C THR A 281 25.07 37.97 -36.54
N ILE A 282 24.65 38.67 -37.58
CA ILE A 282 25.42 38.97 -38.79
C ILE A 282 26.28 40.20 -38.49
N GLY A 283 27.56 40.17 -38.85
CA GLY A 283 28.37 41.38 -38.94
C GLY A 283 29.88 41.11 -38.92
N GLY A 284 30.52 41.15 -40.10
CA GLY A 284 31.96 41.44 -40.19
C GLY A 284 32.74 40.65 -41.23
N PHE A 285 32.84 41.26 -42.43
CA PHE A 285 33.79 41.02 -43.55
C PHE A 285 33.51 39.85 -44.50
#